data_AF-A0A0A0HP32-F1
#
_entry.id   AF-A0A0A0HP32-F1
#
_cell.length_a   1.000
_cell.length_b   1.000
_cell.length_c   1.000
_cell.angle_alpha   90.00
_cell.angle_beta   90.00
_cell.angle_gamma   90.00
#
_symmetry.space_group_name_H-M   'P 1'
#
loop_
_entity.id
_entity.type
_entity.pdbx_description
1 polymer ?
#
loop_
_entity_poly.entity_id
_entity_poly.type
_entity_poly.pdbx_seq_one_letter_code
_entity_poly.pdbx_strand_id
1 'polypeptide(L)'
;MGFQRIMDGLESSPATGSQAMQAARLGFLQWACAVDGPVTSQLVRAALESPEARTAESDAARAFVGVLQEACRAFQVKPMRRGRARILH
;
A
#
# COMPACT_ATOMS: atom_id res chain seq x y z
N MET A 1 -9.80 9.09 4.08
CA MET A 1 -8.91 10.08 3.43
C MET A 1 -8.59 9.60 2.03
N GLY A 2 -8.61 10.49 1.03
CA GLY A 2 -8.23 10.15 -0.35
C GLY A 2 -6.71 9.97 -0.49
N PHE A 3 -6.31 9.13 -1.46
CA PHE A 3 -4.91 8.80 -1.74
C PHE A 3 -4.02 10.03 -1.93
N GLN A 4 -4.47 11.00 -2.74
CA GLN A 4 -3.74 12.23 -3.04
C GLN A 4 -3.38 13.03 -1.77
N ARG A 5 -4.32 13.19 -0.84
CA ARG A 5 -4.05 13.92 0.42
C ARG A 5 -3.00 13.25 1.29
N ILE A 6 -2.92 11.92 1.25
CA ILE A 6 -1.92 11.16 2.00
C ILE A 6 -0.55 11.38 1.36
N MET A 7 -0.47 11.35 0.03
CA MET A 7 0.76 11.68 -0.70
C MET A 7 1.23 13.11 -0.40
N ASP A 8 0.35 14.11 -0.50
CA ASP A 8 0.70 15.52 -0.23
C ASP A 8 1.25 15.71 1.20
N GLY A 9 0.66 15.03 2.18
CA GLY A 9 1.11 15.07 3.58
C GLY A 9 2.45 14.37 3.79
N LEU A 10 2.72 13.28 3.06
CA LEU A 10 4.01 12.59 3.10
C LEU A 10 5.09 13.38 2.37
N GLU A 11 4.77 14.06 1.27
CA GLU A 11 5.72 14.95 0.57
C GLU A 11 6.14 16.14 1.41
N SER A 12 5.21 16.71 2.17
CA SER A 12 5.48 17.82 3.08
C SER A 12 6.19 17.39 4.38
N SER A 13 6.37 16.09 4.62
CA SER A 13 6.93 15.56 5.85
C SER A 13 8.47 15.59 5.85
N PRO A 14 9.12 16.20 6.85
CA PRO A 14 10.58 16.16 6.99
C PRO A 14 11.09 14.84 7.58
N ALA A 15 10.21 13.86 7.80
CA ALA A 15 10.58 12.57 8.36
C ALA A 15 11.50 11.80 7.42
N THR A 16 12.60 11.28 7.95
CA THR A 16 13.60 10.49 7.21
C THR A 16 13.81 9.12 7.88
N GLY A 17 14.43 8.19 7.16
CA GLY A 17 14.81 6.87 7.69
C GLY A 17 13.64 6.11 8.34
N SER A 18 13.77 5.77 9.64
CA SER A 18 12.74 5.02 10.36
C SER A 18 11.44 5.79 10.56
N GLN A 19 11.51 7.13 10.68
CA GLN A 19 10.32 7.98 10.82
C GLN A 19 9.55 8.06 9.50
N ALA A 20 10.26 8.17 8.37
CA ALA A 20 9.66 8.10 7.03
C ALA A 20 8.87 6.80 6.84
N MET A 21 9.46 5.67 7.24
CA MET A 21 8.81 4.36 7.15
C MET A 21 7.57 4.25 8.06
N GLN A 22 7.61 4.83 9.28
CA GLN A 22 6.43 4.85 10.16
C GLN A 22 5.30 5.72 9.59
N ALA A 23 5.63 6.91 9.08
CA ALA A 23 4.67 7.80 8.42
C ALA A 23 4.03 7.11 7.20
N ALA A 24 4.83 6.44 6.38
CA ALA A 24 4.37 5.63 5.27
C ALA A 24 3.39 4.52 5.69
N ARG A 25 3.72 3.73 6.72
CA ARG A 25 2.84 2.66 7.19
C ARG A 25 1.51 3.20 7.74
N LEU A 26 1.56 4.31 8.49
CA LEU A 26 0.36 4.98 8.97
C LEU A 26 -0.50 5.51 7.82
N GLY A 27 0.11 6.15 6.83
CA GLY A 27 -0.57 6.61 5.62
C GLY A 27 -1.25 5.44 4.89
N PHE A 28 -0.59 4.29 4.79
CA PHE A 28 -1.17 3.10 4.15
C PHE A 28 -2.40 2.59 4.90
N LEU A 29 -2.33 2.51 6.23
CA LEU A 29 -3.47 2.09 7.05
C LEU A 29 -4.63 3.09 6.96
N GLN A 30 -4.35 4.40 6.98
CA GLN A 30 -5.38 5.42 6.82
C GLN A 30 -6.06 5.36 5.46
N TRP A 31 -5.30 5.13 4.40
CA TRP A 31 -5.84 4.92 3.06
C TRP A 31 -6.68 3.64 3.00
N ALA A 32 -6.13 2.52 3.47
CA ALA A 32 -6.79 1.21 3.45
C ALA A 32 -8.11 1.20 4.22
N CYS A 33 -8.16 1.85 5.39
CA CYS A 33 -9.39 1.96 6.19
C CYS A 33 -10.41 2.94 5.59
N ALA A 34 -10.01 3.81 4.67
CA ALA A 34 -10.88 4.78 4.03
C ALA A 34 -11.44 4.33 2.69
N VAL A 35 -10.96 3.22 2.14
CA VAL A 35 -11.50 2.61 0.93
C VAL A 35 -12.79 1.88 1.28
N ASP A 36 -13.86 2.16 0.53
CA ASP A 36 -15.09 1.40 0.64
C ASP A 36 -14.88 0.00 0.03
N GLY A 37 -14.64 -0.97 0.90
CA GLY A 37 -14.49 -2.38 0.53
C GLY A 37 -13.04 -2.90 0.66
N PRO A 38 -12.79 -4.13 0.17
CA PRO A 38 -11.49 -4.76 0.35
C PRO A 38 -10.41 -4.05 -0.46
N VAL A 39 -9.27 -3.77 0.17
CA VAL A 39 -8.06 -3.37 -0.53
C VAL A 39 -7.54 -4.55 -1.35
N THR A 40 -7.61 -4.43 -2.67
CA THR A 40 -7.16 -5.45 -3.63
C THR A 40 -5.80 -5.08 -4.23
N SER A 41 -5.10 -6.07 -4.79
CA SER A 41 -3.88 -5.83 -5.57
C SER A 41 -4.10 -4.88 -6.74
N GLN A 42 -5.28 -4.93 -7.38
CA GLN A 42 -5.65 -4.03 -8.47
C GLN A 42 -5.78 -2.58 -8.00
N LEU A 43 -6.40 -2.36 -6.83
CA LEU A 43 -6.52 -1.03 -6.25
C LEU A 43 -5.14 -0.44 -5.90
N VAL A 44 -4.27 -1.26 -5.28
CA VAL A 44 -2.89 -0.86 -4.96
C VAL A 44 -2.09 -0.56 -6.23
N ARG A 45 -2.27 -1.35 -7.30
CA ARG A 45 -1.61 -1.10 -8.59
C ARG A 45 -2.09 0.19 -9.25
N ALA A 46 -3.39 0.47 -9.24
CA ALA A 46 -3.94 1.72 -9.75
C ALA A 46 -3.37 2.92 -8.98
N ALA A 47 -3.23 2.80 -7.65
CA ALA A 47 -2.60 3.82 -6.82
C ALA A 47 -1.10 4.02 -7.17
N LEU A 48 -0.36 2.94 -7.46
CA LEU A 48 1.04 3.02 -7.91
C LEU A 48 1.20 3.62 -9.32
N GLU A 49 0.18 3.53 -10.16
CA GLU A 49 0.20 4.10 -11.51
C GLU A 49 -0.12 5.60 -11.53
N SER A 50 -0.58 6.15 -10.40
CA SER A 50 -0.89 7.58 -10.24
C SER A 50 0.35 8.47 -10.41
N PRO A 51 0.20 9.71 -10.92
CA PRO A 51 1.30 10.66 -11.03
C PRO A 51 2.00 10.92 -9.70
N GLU A 52 1.23 11.04 -8.61
CA GLU A 52 1.74 11.35 -7.27
C GLU A 52 2.71 10.27 -6.79
N ALA A 53 2.37 8.99 -7.01
CA ALA A 53 3.25 7.88 -6.65
C ALA A 53 4.53 7.84 -7.50
N ARG A 54 4.49 8.33 -8.75
CA ARG A 54 5.64 8.36 -9.67
C ARG A 54 6.57 9.53 -9.40
N THR A 55 6.03 10.67 -8.96
CA THR A 55 6.80 11.88 -8.65
C THR A 55 7.17 11.96 -7.18
N ALA A 56 7.24 10.82 -6.48
CA ALA A 56 7.52 10.82 -5.05
C ALA A 56 8.97 11.27 -4.75
N GLU A 57 9.13 12.40 -4.07
CA GLU A 57 10.43 13.04 -3.85
C GLU A 57 10.89 12.90 -2.39
N SER A 58 10.01 13.08 -1.43
CA SER A 58 10.34 12.94 -0.02
C SER A 58 10.63 11.50 0.37
N ASP A 59 11.47 11.33 1.40
CA ASP A 59 11.77 10.00 1.94
C ASP A 59 10.50 9.27 2.43
N ALA A 60 9.56 10.01 3.01
CA ALA A 60 8.30 9.44 3.51
C ALA A 60 7.37 9.01 2.38
N ALA A 61 7.26 9.79 1.31
CA ALA A 61 6.46 9.45 0.14
C ALA A 61 7.07 8.25 -0.62
N ARG A 62 8.40 8.23 -0.79
CA ARG A 62 9.11 7.08 -1.37
C ARG A 62 8.95 5.81 -0.53
N ALA A 63 9.04 5.93 0.79
CA ALA A 63 8.79 4.80 1.69
C ALA A 63 7.35 4.28 1.56
N PHE A 64 6.37 5.16 1.39
CA PHE A 64 4.97 4.78 1.17
C PHE A 64 4.75 4.05 -0.16
N VAL A 65 5.37 4.52 -1.25
CA VAL A 65 5.40 3.79 -2.52
C VAL A 65 6.01 2.39 -2.34
N GLY A 66 7.09 2.27 -1.55
CA GLY A 66 7.68 0.98 -1.19
C GLY A 66 6.71 0.05 -0.45
N VAL A 67 5.95 0.57 0.51
CA VAL A 67 4.91 -0.18 1.24
C VAL A 67 3.82 -0.68 0.29
N LEU A 68 3.37 0.15 -0.67
CA LEU A 68 2.39 -0.25 -1.67
C LEU A 68 2.92 -1.37 -2.57
N GLN A 69 4.18 -1.29 -3.00
CA GLN A 69 4.81 -2.35 -3.80
C GLN A 69 4.90 -3.67 -3.04
N GLU A 70 5.26 -3.62 -1.76
CA GLU A 70 5.29 -4.80 -0.88
C GLU A 70 3.89 -5.40 -0.70
N ALA A 71 2.88 -4.56 -0.45
CA ALA A 71 1.49 -5.00 -0.35
C ALA A 71 1.02 -5.68 -1.65
N CYS A 72 1.33 -5.09 -2.81
CA CYS A 72 0.99 -5.67 -4.11
C CYS A 72 1.61 -7.07 -4.29
N ARG A 73 2.87 -7.26 -3.90
CA ARG A 73 3.55 -8.57 -3.93
C ARG A 73 2.91 -9.56 -2.95
N ALA A 74 2.61 -9.13 -1.72
CA ALA A 74 1.99 -9.97 -0.71
C ALA A 74 0.62 -10.52 -1.16
N PHE A 75 -0.17 -9.72 -1.88
CA PHE A 75 -1.44 -10.17 -2.45
C PHE A 75 -1.28 -11.21 -3.57
N GLN A 76 -0.18 -11.16 -4.34
CA GLN A 76 0.10 -12.16 -5.39
C GLN A 76 0.53 -13.52 -4.81
N VAL A 77 1.15 -13.53 -3.63
CA VAL A 77 1.65 -14.74 -2.96
C VAL A 77 0.54 -15.48 -2.18
N LYS A 78 -0.70 -14.97 -2.17
CA LYS A 78 -1.78 -15.60 -1.39
C LYS A 78 -2.01 -17.04 -1.88
N PRO A 79 -1.84 -18.05 -1.02
CA PRO A 79 -1.80 -19.45 -1.43
C PRO A 79 -3.16 -19.88 -1.96
N MET A 80 -3.13 -20.59 -3.08
CA MET A 80 -4.25 -21.30 -3.68
C MET A 80 -4.85 -22.28 -2.64
N ARG A 81 -5.80 -21.83 -1.83
CA ARG A 81 -6.67 -22.73 -1.06
C ARG A 81 -7.62 -23.43 -2.04
N ARG A 82 -7.14 -24.44 -2.75
CA ARG A 82 -7.97 -25.40 -3.48
C ARG A 82 -7.94 -26.74 -2.77
N GLY A 83 -9.01 -26.99 -2.03
CA GLY A 83 -9.54 -28.33 -1.78
C GLY A 83 -8.76 -29.21 -0.81
N ARG A 84 -9.11 -29.16 0.49
CA ARG A 84 -9.14 -30.40 1.27
C ARG A 84 -10.28 -31.27 0.73
N ALA A 85 -10.05 -31.96 -0.38
CA ALA A 85 -10.85 -33.13 -0.73
C ALA A 85 -10.37 -34.27 0.17
N ARG A 86 -10.94 -34.32 1.38
CA ARG A 86 -10.84 -35.48 2.25
C ARG A 86 -11.76 -36.53 1.64
N ILE A 87 -11.30 -37.22 0.61
CA ILE A 87 -11.96 -38.42 0.10
C ILE A 87 -11.57 -39.53 1.08
N LEU A 88 -12.48 -39.84 2.00
CA LEU A 88 -12.52 -41.14 2.66
C LEU A 88 -13.01 -42.15 1.63
N HIS A 89 -12.21 -43.17 1.36
CA HIS A 89 -12.64 -44.49 0.91
C HIS A 89 -11.78 -45.53 1.61
#